data_AF-A0A8S9NE81-F1
#
_entry.id   AF-A0A8S9NE81-F1
#
_cell.length_a   1.000
_cell.length_b   1.000
_cell.length_c   1.000
_cell.angle_alpha   90.00
_cell.angle_beta   90.00
_cell.angle_gamma   90.00
#
_symmetry.space_group_name_H-M   'P 1'
#
loop_
_entity.id
_entity.type
_entity.pdbx_description
1 polymer ?
#
loop_
_entity_poly.entity_id
_entity_poly.type
_entity_poly.pdbx_seq_one_letter_code
_entity_poly.pdbx_strand_id
1 'polypeptide(L)'
;MILRTPPPKKARSEAGGSSTPTGDQLVIYEDSPLPAPLQTASPDHSDQHLCTYQCRQMVKSDVLDALSKAEKQAQGYQTMLQTLNQNFTQADEERKQFRDKFLYSEQELAAAKGREKVLQEQLLMEMNNSQERYTKALQSCHDLEVKLQSEMNLRTKAESSVATAEEKAKLLEEKLSQLSGSVERERNRLNNDIAHLGKEAKLSVSRIGADLERMQCRAQSAETESDLLRSQLEDLKHKFDECLHEKTEVYKKLSSFTSEAASPSDNNVLFKTLLEELKRCEAEVREARKLKSQQLDAELLKVKLLEEKSRRERAESELSKLPELQISFDKLENELCSWKSLLNNIPGVSCPDDVVMKFSALQKEVLDSTMKIGEASTRFNQLEAALDATQLGKQNAETEAALAKEKFEALKSDVKRIEAMLALVTEEKEQLKAVVSERRKSNSDGPVSATTDGTLAESFESSLAKKENYLKELEKELSQLKDVNSRQRDEIEHLNDKLVSEARRMKSLERDSDRLRSEISLLESKLGHGDFSAANTRVLRMVNTLGVENEAKQTIEALQAELQKTKERLQAVEELKSQSGKFRIF
;
A
#
# COMPACT_ATOMS: atom_id res chain seq x y z
N MET A 1 -56.46 -17.54 -20.73
CA MET A 1 -57.06 -17.02 -19.49
C MET A 1 -55.91 -16.52 -18.64
N ILE A 2 -55.71 -15.25 -18.31
CA ILE A 2 -56.59 -14.10 -18.08
C ILE A 2 -55.98 -12.88 -18.80
N LEU A 3 -56.85 -12.02 -19.33
CA LEU A 3 -56.57 -10.87 -20.20
C LEU A 3 -55.82 -9.75 -19.45
N ARG A 4 -54.75 -9.22 -20.06
CA ARG A 4 -54.12 -7.95 -19.70
C ARG A 4 -54.59 -6.87 -20.68
N THR A 5 -55.32 -5.88 -20.18
CA THR A 5 -55.58 -4.62 -20.89
C THR A 5 -54.72 -3.50 -20.30
N PRO A 6 -54.06 -2.68 -21.15
CA PRO A 6 -53.26 -1.52 -20.72
C PRO A 6 -54.10 -0.22 -20.66
N PRO A 7 -53.68 0.81 -19.91
CA PRO A 7 -54.32 2.12 -19.93
C PRO A 7 -53.75 3.03 -21.04
N PRO A 8 -54.55 3.96 -21.60
CA PRO A 8 -54.11 4.84 -22.69
C PRO A 8 -53.51 6.18 -22.21
N LYS A 9 -52.53 6.58 -23.02
CA LYS A 9 -51.88 7.88 -23.28
C LYS A 9 -52.50 9.16 -22.67
N LYS A 10 -51.67 9.92 -21.95
CA LYS A 10 -51.80 11.38 -21.78
C LYS A 10 -51.07 12.10 -22.92
N ALA A 11 -51.77 13.03 -23.56
CA ALA A 11 -51.19 14.08 -24.38
C ALA A 11 -50.97 15.35 -23.53
N ARG A 12 -49.90 16.05 -23.88
CA ARG A 12 -49.40 17.32 -23.36
C ARG A 12 -50.30 18.47 -23.81
N SER A 13 -50.48 19.50 -22.97
CA SER A 13 -50.50 20.91 -23.40
C SER A 13 -50.54 21.86 -22.19
N GLU A 14 -49.54 22.74 -22.13
CA GLU A 14 -49.64 24.08 -21.57
C GLU A 14 -50.22 25.02 -22.63
N ALA A 15 -51.11 25.93 -22.23
CA ALA A 15 -51.20 27.33 -22.66
C ALA A 15 -52.43 27.97 -22.00
N GLY A 16 -52.24 29.14 -21.38
CA GLY A 16 -53.24 29.83 -20.57
C GLY A 16 -54.32 30.57 -21.36
N GLY A 17 -55.24 31.20 -20.62
CA GLY A 17 -56.21 32.15 -21.16
C GLY A 17 -57.43 32.31 -20.26
N SER A 18 -57.72 33.55 -19.86
CA SER A 18 -58.84 33.99 -19.04
C SER A 18 -60.23 33.77 -19.67
N SER A 19 -61.24 33.52 -18.84
CA SER A 19 -62.58 34.16 -18.93
C SER A 19 -63.55 33.65 -17.82
N THR A 20 -64.22 34.58 -17.14
CA THR A 20 -65.57 34.41 -16.52
C THR A 20 -66.67 34.29 -17.60
N PRO A 21 -67.97 34.04 -17.31
CA PRO A 21 -68.72 33.51 -16.14
C PRO A 21 -69.48 32.20 -16.52
N THR A 22 -70.32 31.49 -15.75
CA THR A 22 -71.68 31.75 -15.20
C THR A 22 -72.12 30.37 -14.64
N GLY A 23 -72.64 30.25 -13.40
CA GLY A 23 -74.08 30.10 -13.14
C GLY A 23 -74.57 28.65 -13.33
N ASP A 24 -74.82 27.91 -12.24
CA ASP A 24 -75.85 26.86 -12.18
C ASP A 24 -76.20 26.47 -10.72
N GLN A 25 -77.26 27.13 -10.25
CA GLN A 25 -78.50 26.54 -9.73
C GLN A 25 -78.40 25.28 -8.84
N LEU A 26 -78.58 25.48 -7.52
CA LEU A 26 -79.03 24.43 -6.60
C LEU A 26 -80.41 24.80 -6.04
N VAL A 27 -81.34 23.89 -6.33
CA VAL A 27 -82.78 23.93 -6.10
C VAL A 27 -83.08 23.86 -4.60
N ILE A 28 -83.80 24.86 -4.08
CA ILE A 28 -84.40 24.86 -2.74
C ILE A 28 -85.71 24.08 -2.83
N TYR A 29 -85.85 23.04 -2.02
CA TYR A 29 -87.10 22.29 -1.84
C TYR A 29 -87.96 23.06 -0.84
N GLU A 30 -88.96 23.80 -1.33
CA GLU A 30 -90.09 24.25 -0.54
C GLU A 30 -91.08 23.09 -0.40
N ASP A 31 -91.32 22.65 0.83
CA ASP A 31 -92.53 21.89 1.18
C ASP A 31 -93.18 22.54 2.40
N SER A 32 -94.40 23.03 2.21
CA SER A 32 -95.28 23.64 3.22
C SER A 32 -95.84 22.57 4.18
N PRO A 33 -96.36 22.97 5.36
CA PRO A 33 -97.76 23.37 5.40
C PRO A 33 -98.01 24.65 6.21
N LEU A 34 -98.61 25.63 5.54
CA LEU A 34 -99.46 26.65 6.16
C LEU A 34 -100.66 25.96 6.84
N PRO A 35 -101.01 26.30 8.09
CA PRO A 35 -102.34 26.00 8.62
C PRO A 35 -103.36 26.94 7.96
N ALA A 36 -104.37 26.36 7.34
CA ALA A 36 -105.54 27.04 6.81
C ALA A 36 -106.23 27.91 7.89
N PRO A 37 -106.75 29.11 7.54
CA PRO A 37 -107.77 29.76 8.35
C PRO A 37 -109.09 29.02 8.12
N LEU A 38 -109.48 28.19 9.08
CA LEU A 38 -110.85 27.69 9.19
C LEU A 38 -111.75 28.87 9.59
N GLN A 39 -112.38 29.49 8.59
CA GLN A 39 -113.65 30.17 8.78
C GLN A 39 -114.71 29.09 9.02
N THR A 40 -115.02 28.84 10.28
CA THR A 40 -116.18 28.06 10.67
C THR A 40 -117.43 28.90 10.42
N ALA A 41 -118.23 28.44 9.46
CA ALA A 41 -119.65 28.72 9.42
C ALA A 41 -120.26 28.35 10.78
N SER A 42 -120.95 29.30 11.38
CA SER A 42 -121.88 29.11 12.49
C SER A 42 -123.15 28.41 11.99
N PRO A 43 -123.54 27.26 12.56
CA PRO A 43 -124.94 26.90 12.71
C PRO A 43 -125.44 27.45 14.05
N ASP A 44 -126.54 28.19 13.98
CA ASP A 44 -127.45 28.37 15.10
C ASP A 44 -127.74 27.04 15.79
N HIS A 45 -127.32 26.89 17.03
CA HIS A 45 -128.14 26.27 18.06
C HIS A 45 -127.85 26.92 19.41
N SER A 46 -128.81 27.74 19.81
CA SER A 46 -129.11 28.12 21.18
C SER A 46 -129.01 26.91 22.12
N ASP A 47 -128.03 26.93 23.03
CA ASP A 47 -128.27 26.51 24.40
C ASP A 47 -127.54 27.43 25.39
N GLN A 48 -128.35 28.05 26.22
CA GLN A 48 -128.04 29.15 27.11
C GLN A 48 -127.53 28.59 28.44
N HIS A 49 -126.25 28.24 28.52
CA HIS A 49 -125.58 28.06 29.80
C HIS A 49 -124.94 29.39 30.24
N LEU A 50 -125.70 30.18 31.00
CA LEU A 50 -125.21 31.39 31.66
C LEU A 50 -124.13 31.04 32.69
N CYS A 51 -122.89 31.07 32.24
CA CYS A 51 -121.70 30.92 33.06
C CYS A 51 -121.59 32.10 34.04
N THR A 52 -121.54 31.84 35.35
CA THR A 52 -121.47 32.87 36.40
C THR A 52 -120.20 33.74 36.24
N TYR A 53 -120.21 34.97 36.76
CA TYR A 53 -119.04 35.87 36.74
C TYR A 53 -117.76 35.18 37.27
N GLN A 54 -117.91 34.32 38.26
CA GLN A 54 -116.83 33.52 38.85
C GLN A 54 -116.22 32.52 37.87
N CYS A 55 -117.03 31.84 37.05
CA CYS A 55 -116.52 30.96 36.00
C CYS A 55 -115.79 31.73 34.89
N ARG A 56 -116.24 32.95 34.52
CA ARG A 56 -115.49 33.80 33.56
C ARG A 56 -114.14 34.25 34.11
N GLN A 57 -114.06 34.56 35.40
CA GLN A 57 -112.79 34.94 36.04
C GLN A 57 -111.84 33.74 36.20
N MET A 58 -112.36 32.55 36.55
CA MET A 58 -111.58 31.31 36.56
C MET A 58 -111.02 30.97 35.18
N VAL A 59 -111.84 30.99 34.13
CA VAL A 59 -111.37 30.73 32.76
C VAL A 59 -110.33 31.77 32.34
N LYS A 60 -110.51 33.04 32.72
CA LYS A 60 -109.53 34.09 32.44
C LYS A 60 -108.21 33.89 33.19
N SER A 61 -108.24 33.50 34.47
CA SER A 61 -107.01 33.18 35.22
C SER A 61 -106.33 31.94 34.68
N ASP A 62 -107.08 30.89 34.36
CA ASP A 62 -106.55 29.64 33.80
C ASP A 62 -105.90 29.88 32.43
N VAL A 63 -106.49 30.75 31.60
CA VAL A 63 -105.92 31.17 30.32
C VAL A 63 -104.65 32.00 30.52
N LEU A 64 -104.62 32.95 31.46
CA LEU A 64 -103.43 33.74 31.75
C LEU A 64 -102.29 32.89 32.33
N ASP A 65 -102.60 31.93 33.20
CA ASP A 65 -101.63 30.97 33.74
C ASP A 65 -101.12 30.02 32.66
N ALA A 66 -101.99 29.56 31.76
CA ALA A 66 -101.59 28.76 30.60
C ALA A 66 -100.68 29.56 29.65
N LEU A 67 -100.99 30.83 29.39
CA LEU A 67 -100.15 31.73 28.60
C LEU A 67 -98.80 31.99 29.29
N SER A 68 -98.77 32.22 30.60
CA SER A 68 -97.52 32.41 31.34
C SER A 68 -96.65 31.15 31.33
N LYS A 69 -97.26 29.96 31.45
CA LYS A 69 -96.55 28.68 31.31
C LYS A 69 -96.02 28.48 29.89
N ALA A 70 -96.81 28.80 28.86
CA ALA A 70 -96.41 28.71 27.46
C ALA A 70 -95.26 29.70 27.14
N GLU A 71 -95.29 30.91 27.68
CA GLU A 71 -94.23 31.90 27.52
C GLU A 71 -92.93 31.44 28.19
N LYS A 72 -92.99 30.90 29.41
CA LYS A 72 -91.83 30.30 30.08
C LYS A 72 -91.26 29.11 29.31
N GLN A 73 -92.12 28.27 28.73
CA GLN A 73 -91.69 27.17 27.85
C GLN A 73 -91.04 27.69 26.57
N ALA A 74 -91.60 28.73 25.93
CA ALA A 74 -91.02 29.36 24.74
C ALA A 74 -89.65 29.98 25.04
N GLN A 75 -89.50 30.68 26.18
CA GLN A 75 -88.21 31.20 26.64
C GLN A 75 -87.21 30.07 26.94
N GLY A 76 -87.67 28.97 27.53
CA GLY A 76 -86.86 27.77 27.75
C GLY A 76 -86.35 27.15 26.44
N TYR A 77 -87.22 26.98 25.45
CA TYR A 77 -86.85 26.50 24.12
C TYR A 77 -85.92 27.47 23.38
N GLN A 78 -86.14 28.78 23.51
CA GLN A 78 -85.27 29.80 22.93
C GLN A 78 -83.86 29.73 23.52
N THR A 79 -83.74 29.56 24.84
CA THR A 79 -82.45 29.38 25.52
C THR A 79 -81.76 28.10 25.06
N MET A 80 -82.51 26.98 24.99
CA MET A 80 -81.98 25.70 24.51
C MET A 80 -81.49 25.77 23.06
N LEU A 81 -82.22 26.46 22.17
CA LEU A 81 -81.80 26.71 20.79
C LEU A 81 -80.54 27.57 20.72
N GLN A 82 -80.42 28.60 21.55
CA GLN A 82 -79.21 29.42 21.61
C GLN A 82 -77.99 28.61 22.07
N THR A 83 -78.13 27.78 23.10
CA THR A 83 -77.05 26.89 23.56
C THR A 83 -76.69 25.87 22.48
N LEU A 84 -77.67 25.26 21.81
CA LEU A 84 -77.41 24.31 20.73
C LEU A 84 -76.68 24.96 19.55
N ASN A 85 -77.06 26.20 19.20
CA ASN A 85 -76.40 26.95 18.13
C ASN A 85 -74.95 27.31 18.49
N GLN A 86 -74.67 27.70 19.74
CA GLN A 86 -73.30 27.94 20.22
C GLN A 86 -72.45 26.66 20.16
N ASN A 87 -73.00 25.53 20.61
CA ASN A 87 -72.32 24.24 20.53
C ASN A 87 -72.05 23.84 19.08
N PHE A 88 -72.99 24.10 18.16
CA PHE A 88 -72.80 23.83 16.73
C PHE A 88 -71.69 24.69 16.13
N THR A 89 -71.65 25.99 16.45
CA THR A 89 -70.56 26.87 15.98
C THR A 89 -69.20 26.42 16.50
N GLN A 90 -69.12 26.04 17.78
CA GLN A 90 -67.89 25.52 18.36
C GLN A 90 -67.44 24.21 17.67
N ALA A 91 -68.36 23.27 17.46
CA ALA A 91 -68.06 22.02 16.77
C ALA A 91 -67.61 22.24 15.32
N ASP A 92 -68.18 23.23 14.62
CA ASP A 92 -67.75 23.59 13.26
C ASP A 92 -66.33 24.19 13.23
N GLU A 93 -65.99 25.03 14.20
CA GLU A 93 -64.64 25.57 14.37
C GLU A 93 -63.62 24.48 14.68
N GLU A 94 -63.94 23.57 15.62
CA GLU A 94 -63.09 22.42 15.93
C GLU A 94 -62.89 21.52 14.70
N ARG A 95 -63.95 21.26 13.94
CA ARG A 95 -63.87 20.50 12.69
C ARG A 95 -62.95 21.16 11.67
N LYS A 96 -63.00 22.49 11.52
CA LYS A 96 -62.09 23.25 10.65
C LYS A 96 -60.64 23.12 11.13
N GLN A 97 -60.39 23.28 12.43
CA GLN A 97 -59.05 23.13 13.01
C GLN A 97 -58.47 21.73 12.78
N PHE A 98 -59.26 20.66 12.95
CA PHE A 98 -58.81 19.30 12.67
C PHE A 98 -58.52 19.09 11.19
N ARG A 99 -59.32 19.67 10.30
CA ARG A 99 -59.10 19.60 8.85
C ARG A 99 -57.79 20.28 8.45
N ASP A 100 -57.49 21.44 8.99
CA ASP A 100 -56.26 22.17 8.70
C ASP A 100 -55.03 21.40 9.22
N LYS A 101 -55.10 20.85 10.45
CA LYS A 101 -54.05 19.98 11.00
C LYS A 101 -53.82 18.73 10.15
N PHE A 102 -54.90 18.12 9.64
CA PHE A 102 -54.81 16.97 8.75
C PHE A 102 -54.11 17.32 7.44
N LEU A 103 -54.50 18.41 6.79
CA LEU A 103 -53.88 18.87 5.53
C LEU A 103 -52.39 19.21 5.72
N TYR A 104 -52.04 19.86 6.82
CA TYR A 104 -50.64 20.14 7.15
C TYR A 104 -49.82 18.86 7.33
N SER A 105 -50.37 17.89 8.07
CA SER A 105 -49.72 16.59 8.29
C SER A 105 -49.56 15.80 6.98
N GLU A 106 -50.53 15.88 6.08
CA GLU A 106 -50.47 15.25 4.76
C GLU A 106 -49.36 15.89 3.88
N GLN A 107 -49.23 17.22 3.92
CA GLN A 107 -48.17 17.93 3.22
C GLN A 107 -46.76 17.57 3.76
N GLU A 108 -46.59 17.53 5.09
CA GLU A 108 -45.34 17.12 5.72
C GLU A 108 -44.98 15.67 5.39
N LEU A 109 -45.98 14.77 5.36
CA LEU A 109 -45.79 13.38 4.95
C LEU A 109 -45.35 13.29 3.48
N ALA A 110 -45.95 14.07 2.59
CA ALA A 110 -45.56 14.12 1.18
C ALA A 110 -44.13 14.65 1.01
N ALA A 111 -43.76 15.70 1.75
CA ALA A 111 -42.40 16.25 1.76
C ALA A 111 -41.38 15.24 2.31
N ALA A 112 -41.72 14.52 3.38
CA ALA A 112 -40.90 13.47 3.95
C ALA A 112 -40.66 12.32 2.96
N LYS A 113 -41.71 11.84 2.28
CA LYS A 113 -41.59 10.83 1.21
C LYS A 113 -40.73 11.31 0.05
N GLY A 114 -40.81 12.59 -0.31
CA GLY A 114 -39.94 13.21 -1.31
C GLY A 114 -38.48 13.17 -0.90
N ARG A 115 -38.17 13.58 0.34
CA ARG A 115 -36.79 13.51 0.90
C ARG A 115 -36.27 12.08 0.95
N GLU A 116 -37.10 11.14 1.41
CA GLU A 116 -36.75 9.72 1.46
C GLU A 116 -36.40 9.18 0.06
N LYS A 117 -37.20 9.50 -0.95
CA LYS A 117 -36.95 9.06 -2.32
C LYS A 117 -35.62 9.59 -2.87
N VAL A 118 -35.30 10.86 -2.64
CA VAL A 118 -34.02 11.45 -3.06
C VAL A 118 -32.85 10.76 -2.36
N LEU A 119 -32.96 10.47 -1.06
CA LEU A 119 -31.94 9.73 -0.32
C LEU A 119 -31.77 8.30 -0.85
N GLN A 120 -32.86 7.61 -1.18
CA GLN A 120 -32.80 6.27 -1.79
C GLN A 120 -32.11 6.31 -3.17
N GLU A 121 -32.41 7.30 -4.01
CA GLU A 121 -31.77 7.48 -5.31
C GLU A 121 -30.28 7.80 -5.17
N GLN A 122 -29.90 8.67 -4.22
CA GLN A 122 -28.51 8.99 -3.94
C GLN A 122 -27.73 7.77 -3.45
N LEU A 123 -28.29 7.01 -2.51
CA LEU A 123 -27.66 5.79 -2.01
C LEU A 123 -27.44 4.76 -3.13
N LEU A 124 -28.43 4.57 -4.00
CA LEU A 124 -28.31 3.67 -5.15
C LEU A 124 -27.19 4.13 -6.10
N MET A 125 -27.11 5.44 -6.38
CA MET A 125 -26.05 6.01 -7.23
C MET A 125 -24.67 5.83 -6.61
N GLU A 126 -24.50 6.08 -5.32
CA GLU A 126 -23.24 5.87 -4.61
C GLU A 126 -22.84 4.38 -4.59
N MET A 127 -23.81 3.49 -4.37
CA MET A 127 -23.56 2.05 -4.41
C MET A 127 -23.08 1.61 -5.79
N ASN A 128 -23.76 2.04 -6.86
CA ASN A 128 -23.37 1.75 -8.24
C ASN A 128 -21.98 2.32 -8.59
N ASN A 129 -21.71 3.57 -8.21
CA ASN A 129 -20.41 4.21 -8.42
C ASN A 129 -19.29 3.48 -7.68
N SER A 130 -19.54 3.06 -6.43
CA SER A 130 -18.57 2.29 -5.65
C SER A 130 -18.30 0.94 -6.30
N GLN A 131 -19.35 0.22 -6.71
CA GLN A 131 -19.24 -1.06 -7.39
C GLN A 131 -18.46 -0.94 -8.70
N GLU A 132 -18.69 0.11 -9.49
CA GLU A 132 -17.93 0.36 -10.72
C GLU A 132 -16.44 0.65 -10.46
N ARG A 133 -16.13 1.38 -9.38
CA ARG A 133 -14.72 1.59 -8.98
C ARG A 133 -14.06 0.29 -8.55
N TYR A 134 -14.76 -0.55 -7.77
CA TYR A 134 -14.24 -1.85 -7.37
C TYR A 134 -14.01 -2.79 -8.55
N THR A 135 -14.93 -2.84 -9.52
CA THR A 135 -14.76 -3.68 -10.71
C THR A 135 -13.59 -3.20 -11.58
N LYS A 136 -13.41 -1.88 -11.75
CA LYS A 136 -12.24 -1.32 -12.44
C LYS A 136 -10.93 -1.63 -11.72
N ALA A 137 -10.90 -1.55 -10.39
CA ALA A 137 -9.73 -1.91 -9.60
C ALA A 137 -9.38 -3.40 -9.75
N LEU A 138 -10.38 -4.28 -9.69
CA LEU A 138 -10.20 -5.72 -9.91
C LEU A 138 -9.67 -6.03 -11.33
N GLN A 139 -10.20 -5.36 -12.35
CA GLN A 139 -9.69 -5.49 -13.72
C GLN A 139 -8.22 -5.06 -13.82
N SER A 140 -7.87 -3.94 -13.21
CA SER A 140 -6.48 -3.47 -13.16
C SER A 140 -5.55 -4.45 -12.42
N CYS A 141 -6.01 -5.07 -11.33
CA CYS A 141 -5.24 -6.10 -10.63
C CYS A 141 -5.00 -7.31 -11.52
N HIS A 142 -6.03 -7.78 -12.23
CA HIS A 142 -5.91 -8.90 -13.15
C HIS A 142 -4.93 -8.60 -14.30
N ASP A 143 -5.00 -7.42 -14.89
CA ASP A 143 -4.06 -6.98 -15.94
C ASP A 143 -2.61 -6.95 -15.43
N LEU A 144 -2.40 -6.53 -14.18
CA LEU A 144 -1.08 -6.53 -13.55
C LEU A 144 -0.58 -7.95 -13.27
N GLU A 145 -1.44 -8.87 -12.83
CA GLU A 145 -1.09 -10.29 -12.66
C GLU A 145 -0.66 -10.92 -14.00
N VAL A 146 -1.38 -10.63 -15.09
CA VAL A 146 -1.02 -11.11 -16.43
C VAL A 146 0.35 -10.57 -16.86
N LYS A 147 0.61 -9.27 -16.63
CA LYS A 147 1.92 -8.66 -16.90
C LYS A 147 3.02 -9.30 -16.07
N LEU A 148 2.80 -9.49 -14.77
CA LEU A 148 3.75 -10.15 -13.87
C LEU A 148 4.11 -11.55 -14.37
N GLN A 149 3.12 -12.34 -14.78
CA GLN A 149 3.35 -13.67 -15.31
C GLN A 149 4.16 -13.63 -16.62
N SER A 150 3.91 -12.63 -17.48
CA SER A 150 4.69 -12.44 -18.72
C SER A 150 6.14 -12.09 -18.45
N GLU A 151 6.40 -11.20 -17.47
CA GLU A 151 7.74 -10.81 -17.03
C GLU A 151 8.49 -11.99 -16.40
N MET A 152 7.82 -12.79 -15.56
CA MET A 152 8.40 -14.02 -15.01
C MET A 152 8.81 -14.98 -16.13
N ASN A 153 7.98 -15.17 -17.15
CA ASN A 153 8.31 -16.02 -18.28
C ASN A 153 9.50 -15.49 -19.11
N LEU A 154 9.59 -14.18 -19.31
CA LEU A 154 10.72 -13.54 -19.99
C LEU A 154 12.00 -13.68 -19.17
N ARG A 155 11.92 -13.49 -17.85
CA ARG A 155 13.03 -13.68 -16.93
C ARG A 155 13.56 -15.10 -16.95
N THR A 156 12.69 -16.11 -16.85
CA THR A 156 13.12 -17.52 -16.93
C THR A 156 13.80 -17.84 -18.27
N LYS A 157 13.31 -17.27 -19.38
CA LYS A 157 13.97 -17.41 -20.69
C LYS A 157 15.34 -16.76 -20.71
N ALA A 158 15.47 -15.55 -20.18
CA ALA A 158 16.74 -14.84 -20.08
C ALA A 158 17.73 -15.57 -19.14
N GLU A 159 17.29 -16.09 -18.01
CA GLU A 159 18.11 -16.89 -17.10
C GLU A 159 18.61 -18.17 -17.79
N SER A 160 17.75 -18.85 -18.55
CA SER A 160 18.18 -20.02 -19.34
C SER A 160 19.20 -19.66 -20.43
N SER A 161 19.06 -18.50 -21.10
CA SER A 161 20.01 -18.08 -22.12
C SER A 161 21.35 -17.67 -21.51
N VAL A 162 21.34 -16.97 -20.36
CA VAL A 162 22.54 -16.65 -19.58
C VAL A 162 23.27 -17.93 -19.15
N ALA A 163 22.56 -18.92 -18.60
CA ALA A 163 23.15 -20.20 -18.22
C ALA A 163 23.83 -20.90 -19.42
N THR A 164 23.19 -20.93 -20.59
CA THR A 164 23.81 -21.51 -21.80
C THR A 164 25.02 -20.72 -22.30
N ALA A 165 25.03 -19.40 -22.12
CA ALA A 165 26.16 -18.55 -22.49
C ALA A 165 27.34 -18.76 -21.54
N GLU A 166 27.09 -18.87 -20.24
CA GLU A 166 28.09 -19.19 -19.22
C GLU A 166 28.74 -20.56 -19.47
N GLU A 167 27.97 -21.59 -19.82
CA GLU A 167 28.51 -22.90 -20.18
C GLU A 167 29.42 -22.83 -21.42
N LYS A 168 29.00 -22.07 -22.45
CA LYS A 168 29.83 -21.85 -23.64
C LYS A 168 31.10 -21.07 -23.33
N ALA A 169 31.04 -20.08 -22.44
CA ALA A 169 32.20 -19.32 -22.00
C ALA A 169 33.20 -20.22 -21.25
N LYS A 170 32.73 -21.02 -20.29
CA LYS A 170 33.56 -22.01 -19.57
C LYS A 170 34.23 -22.98 -20.52
N LEU A 171 33.50 -23.49 -21.52
CA LEU A 171 34.07 -24.38 -22.55
C LEU A 171 35.17 -23.70 -23.38
N LEU A 172 35.00 -22.41 -23.74
CA LEU A 172 36.00 -21.65 -24.47
C LEU A 172 37.22 -21.34 -23.61
N GLU A 173 37.05 -21.00 -22.34
CA GLU A 173 38.14 -20.81 -21.37
C GLU A 173 38.96 -22.09 -21.19
N GLU A 174 38.30 -23.25 -21.10
CA GLU A 174 39.00 -24.53 -21.01
C GLU A 174 39.82 -24.82 -22.28
N LYS A 175 39.23 -24.59 -23.47
CA LYS A 175 39.96 -24.73 -24.75
C LYS A 175 41.14 -23.78 -24.86
N LEU A 176 40.99 -22.52 -24.44
CA LEU A 176 42.07 -21.53 -24.43
C LEU A 176 43.18 -21.94 -23.46
N SER A 177 42.83 -22.45 -22.28
CA SER A 177 43.80 -22.94 -21.30
C SER A 177 44.59 -24.14 -21.84
N GLN A 178 43.92 -25.09 -22.50
CA GLN A 178 44.55 -26.23 -23.16
C GLN A 178 45.49 -25.79 -24.30
N LEU A 179 45.06 -24.87 -25.15
CA LEU A 179 45.87 -24.32 -26.25
C LEU A 179 47.08 -23.56 -25.72
N SER A 180 46.89 -22.70 -24.71
CA SER A 180 47.97 -21.95 -24.07
C SER A 180 49.02 -22.90 -23.49
N GLY A 181 48.59 -23.93 -22.75
CA GLY A 181 49.50 -24.96 -22.24
C GLY A 181 50.21 -25.74 -23.35
N SER A 182 49.59 -25.92 -24.52
CA SER A 182 50.23 -26.56 -25.67
C SER A 182 51.29 -25.69 -26.33
N VAL A 183 50.96 -24.42 -26.57
CA VAL A 183 51.89 -23.43 -27.14
C VAL A 183 53.08 -23.24 -26.21
N GLU A 184 52.87 -23.19 -24.90
CA GLU A 184 53.96 -23.07 -23.93
C GLU A 184 54.88 -24.30 -23.96
N ARG A 185 54.32 -25.51 -24.03
CA ARG A 185 55.11 -26.75 -24.20
C ARG A 185 55.94 -26.72 -25.48
N GLU A 186 55.37 -26.27 -26.59
CA GLU A 186 56.06 -26.17 -27.88
C GLU A 186 57.16 -25.09 -27.87
N ARG A 187 56.89 -23.92 -27.30
CA ARG A 187 57.88 -22.87 -27.06
C ARG A 187 59.07 -23.40 -26.26
N ASN A 188 58.82 -24.16 -25.20
CA ASN A 188 59.88 -24.75 -24.38
C ASN A 188 60.70 -25.79 -25.17
N ARG A 189 60.06 -26.60 -26.02
CA ARG A 189 60.77 -27.52 -26.93
C ARG A 189 61.67 -26.77 -27.90
N LEU A 190 61.14 -25.77 -28.60
CA LEU A 190 61.92 -24.95 -29.55
C LEU A 190 63.07 -24.21 -28.87
N ASN A 191 62.87 -23.66 -27.67
CA ASN A 191 63.95 -23.03 -26.91
C ASN A 191 65.07 -24.04 -26.55
N ASN A 192 64.71 -25.26 -26.18
CA ASN A 192 65.68 -26.32 -25.91
C ASN A 192 66.46 -26.70 -27.18
N ASP A 193 65.78 -26.80 -28.33
CA ASP A 193 66.40 -27.10 -29.62
C ASP A 193 67.35 -25.98 -30.04
N ILE A 194 66.97 -24.71 -29.89
CA ILE A 194 67.83 -23.55 -30.15
C ILE A 194 69.06 -23.58 -29.24
N ALA A 195 68.88 -23.87 -27.95
CA ALA A 195 69.99 -23.96 -27.00
C ALA A 195 70.95 -25.11 -27.34
N HIS A 196 70.42 -26.25 -27.80
CA HIS A 196 71.20 -27.39 -28.26
C HIS A 196 72.00 -27.05 -29.53
N LEU A 197 71.32 -26.57 -30.58
CA LEU A 197 71.94 -26.16 -31.84
C LEU A 197 72.98 -25.07 -31.62
N GLY A 198 72.74 -24.13 -30.70
CA GLY A 198 73.71 -23.10 -30.33
C GLY A 198 74.98 -23.68 -29.69
N LYS A 199 74.86 -24.74 -28.87
CA LYS A 199 76.02 -25.45 -28.31
C LYS A 199 76.78 -26.23 -29.39
N GLU A 200 76.07 -26.95 -30.25
CA GLU A 200 76.67 -27.69 -31.36
C GLU A 200 77.39 -26.76 -32.34
N ALA A 201 76.79 -25.62 -32.70
CA ALA A 201 77.40 -24.61 -33.54
C ALA A 201 78.69 -24.05 -32.90
N LYS A 202 78.68 -23.75 -31.60
CA LYS A 202 79.88 -23.31 -30.87
C LYS A 202 81.00 -24.37 -30.88
N LEU A 203 80.65 -25.64 -30.67
CA LEU A 203 81.60 -26.75 -30.74
C LEU A 203 82.17 -26.93 -32.15
N SER A 204 81.33 -26.83 -33.18
CA SER A 204 81.72 -26.87 -34.59
C SER A 204 82.69 -25.74 -34.94
N VAL A 205 82.36 -24.49 -34.59
CA VAL A 205 83.24 -23.33 -34.80
C VAL A 205 84.56 -23.50 -34.07
N SER A 206 84.55 -24.00 -32.82
CA SER A 206 85.78 -24.26 -32.06
C SER A 206 86.65 -25.34 -32.72
N ARG A 207 86.04 -26.40 -33.26
CA ARG A 207 86.75 -27.46 -33.98
C ARG A 207 87.38 -26.93 -35.27
N ILE A 208 86.61 -26.21 -36.09
CA ILE A 208 87.09 -25.59 -37.32
C ILE A 208 88.21 -24.58 -37.01
N GLY A 209 88.08 -23.79 -35.94
CA GLY A 209 89.11 -22.86 -35.47
C GLY A 209 90.41 -23.58 -35.13
N ALA A 210 90.35 -24.65 -34.33
CA ALA A 210 91.52 -25.44 -33.97
C ALA A 210 92.16 -26.15 -35.19
N ASP A 211 91.37 -26.55 -36.19
CA ASP A 211 91.88 -27.11 -37.44
C ASP A 211 92.59 -26.03 -38.28
N LEU A 212 92.00 -24.84 -38.36
CA LEU A 212 92.60 -23.68 -39.04
C LEU A 212 93.92 -23.26 -38.39
N GLU A 213 93.99 -23.15 -37.07
CA GLU A 213 95.21 -22.84 -36.34
C GLU A 213 96.31 -23.88 -36.60
N ARG A 214 95.96 -25.17 -36.61
CA ARG A 214 96.92 -26.24 -36.96
C ARG A 214 97.41 -26.12 -38.39
N MET A 215 96.52 -25.85 -39.34
CA MET A 215 96.90 -25.65 -40.75
C MET A 215 97.76 -24.41 -40.93
N GLN A 216 97.46 -23.32 -40.23
CA GLN A 216 98.26 -22.10 -40.23
C GLN A 216 99.68 -22.35 -39.68
N CYS A 217 99.82 -23.07 -38.57
CA CYS A 217 101.13 -23.43 -38.02
C CYS A 217 101.95 -24.27 -39.00
N ARG A 218 101.31 -25.23 -39.69
CA ARG A 218 101.97 -26.05 -40.73
C ARG A 218 102.41 -25.20 -41.92
N ALA A 219 101.55 -24.29 -42.39
CA ALA A 219 101.85 -23.39 -43.48
C ALA A 219 103.04 -22.47 -43.13
N GLN A 220 103.03 -21.86 -41.94
CA GLN A 220 104.13 -21.03 -41.43
C GLN A 220 105.43 -21.83 -41.31
N SER A 221 105.38 -23.06 -40.79
CA SER A 221 106.58 -23.92 -40.72
C SER A 221 107.14 -24.21 -42.11
N ALA A 222 106.29 -24.56 -43.08
CA ALA A 222 106.70 -24.82 -44.46
C ALA A 222 107.25 -23.55 -45.16
N GLU A 223 106.69 -22.38 -44.85
CA GLU A 223 107.20 -21.09 -45.31
C GLU A 223 108.61 -20.82 -44.74
N THR A 224 108.81 -20.99 -43.44
CA THR A 224 110.14 -20.84 -42.82
C THR A 224 111.16 -21.84 -43.35
N GLU A 225 110.76 -23.09 -43.62
CA GLU A 225 111.63 -24.10 -44.23
C GLU A 225 111.98 -23.74 -45.68
N SER A 226 111.00 -23.27 -46.46
CA SER A 226 111.21 -22.79 -47.83
C SER A 226 112.16 -21.60 -47.89
N ASP A 227 112.02 -20.63 -46.98
CA ASP A 227 112.91 -19.47 -46.91
C ASP A 227 114.34 -19.86 -46.48
N LEU A 228 114.47 -20.83 -45.57
CA LEU A 228 115.78 -21.40 -45.22
C LEU A 228 116.43 -22.12 -46.41
N LEU A 229 115.69 -22.96 -47.12
CA LEU A 229 116.17 -23.66 -48.32
C LEU A 229 116.54 -22.67 -49.43
N ARG A 230 115.77 -21.60 -49.61
CA ARG A 230 116.07 -20.53 -50.56
C ARG A 230 117.38 -19.84 -50.19
N SER A 231 117.57 -19.50 -48.91
CA SER A 231 118.82 -18.91 -48.42
C SER A 231 120.02 -19.84 -48.64
N GLN A 232 119.87 -21.15 -48.35
CA GLN A 232 120.91 -22.14 -48.62
C GLN A 232 121.24 -22.28 -50.12
N LEU A 233 120.23 -22.17 -50.98
CA LEU A 233 120.41 -22.23 -52.44
C LEU A 233 121.10 -20.97 -52.95
N GLU A 234 120.76 -19.79 -52.42
CA GLU A 234 121.45 -18.53 -52.70
C GLU A 234 122.92 -18.57 -52.26
N ASP A 235 123.21 -19.09 -51.07
CA ASP A 235 124.59 -19.31 -50.59
C ASP A 235 125.37 -20.27 -51.49
N LEU A 236 124.76 -21.40 -51.89
CA LEU A 236 125.37 -22.36 -52.82
C LEU A 236 125.60 -21.75 -54.20
N LYS A 237 124.65 -20.96 -54.69
CA LYS A 237 124.77 -20.23 -55.94
C LYS A 237 125.91 -19.21 -55.85
N HIS A 238 126.02 -18.46 -54.77
CA HIS A 238 127.15 -17.56 -54.53
C HIS A 238 128.47 -18.31 -54.53
N LYS A 239 128.57 -19.44 -53.80
CA LYS A 239 129.79 -20.28 -53.79
C LYS A 239 130.11 -20.85 -55.16
N PHE A 240 129.10 -21.22 -55.96
CA PHE A 240 129.29 -21.71 -57.31
C PHE A 240 129.71 -20.60 -58.27
N ASP A 241 129.09 -19.42 -58.19
CA ASP A 241 129.46 -18.23 -58.95
C ASP A 241 130.88 -17.77 -58.58
N GLU A 242 131.25 -17.85 -57.30
CA GLU A 242 132.61 -17.61 -56.81
C GLU A 242 133.58 -18.67 -57.32
N CYS A 243 133.23 -19.96 -57.32
CA CYS A 243 134.04 -21.02 -57.90
C CYS A 243 134.15 -20.92 -59.44
N LEU A 244 133.10 -20.45 -60.13
CA LEU A 244 133.14 -20.11 -61.55
C LEU A 244 133.99 -18.85 -61.78
N HIS A 245 133.93 -17.87 -60.89
CA HIS A 245 134.76 -16.68 -60.92
C HIS A 245 136.22 -17.04 -60.68
N GLU A 246 136.54 -17.88 -59.71
CA GLU A 246 137.86 -18.47 -59.47
C GLU A 246 138.31 -19.33 -60.65
N LYS A 247 137.43 -20.14 -61.25
CA LYS A 247 137.75 -20.92 -62.45
C LYS A 247 138.02 -20.01 -63.64
N THR A 248 137.21 -18.97 -63.86
CA THR A 248 137.40 -17.99 -64.93
C THR A 248 138.55 -17.02 -64.63
N GLU A 249 138.87 -16.75 -63.37
CA GLU A 249 140.06 -16.05 -62.89
C GLU A 249 141.29 -16.93 -63.07
N VAL A 250 141.23 -18.25 -62.87
CA VAL A 250 142.30 -19.19 -63.18
C VAL A 250 142.43 -19.31 -64.69
N TYR A 251 141.34 -19.37 -65.45
CA TYR A 251 141.32 -19.35 -66.91
C TYR A 251 141.83 -18.01 -67.47
N LYS A 252 141.53 -16.87 -66.82
CA LYS A 252 142.03 -15.51 -67.12
C LYS A 252 143.45 -15.28 -66.60
N LYS A 253 143.88 -15.89 -65.50
CA LYS A 253 145.26 -15.88 -65.01
C LYS A 253 146.14 -16.82 -65.84
N LEU A 254 145.56 -17.81 -66.52
CA LEU A 254 146.18 -18.59 -67.61
C LEU A 254 146.10 -17.91 -68.99
N SER A 255 145.17 -16.98 -69.23
CA SER A 255 144.92 -16.37 -70.56
C SER A 255 145.25 -14.86 -70.65
N SER A 256 145.56 -14.20 -69.56
CA SER A 256 145.78 -12.74 -69.53
C SER A 256 146.54 -12.35 -68.27
N PHE A 257 147.85 -12.62 -68.28
CA PHE A 257 148.81 -11.75 -67.61
C PHE A 257 149.07 -10.54 -68.52
N THR A 258 148.14 -9.58 -68.54
CA THR A 258 148.39 -8.18 -68.94
C THR A 258 147.37 -7.27 -68.25
N SER A 259 147.86 -6.64 -67.18
CA SER A 259 147.60 -5.28 -66.68
C SER A 259 146.24 -4.58 -66.81
N GLU A 260 145.85 -4.05 -65.63
CA GLU A 260 145.30 -2.70 -65.32
C GLU A 260 143.78 -2.42 -65.26
N ALA A 261 143.35 -2.19 -64.00
CA ALA A 261 142.65 -1.01 -63.45
C ALA A 261 141.33 -0.49 -64.09
N ALA A 262 140.26 -0.49 -63.29
CA ALA A 262 139.70 0.70 -62.61
C ALA A 262 138.25 0.47 -62.11
N SER A 263 137.99 0.98 -60.90
CA SER A 263 136.73 1.06 -60.14
C SER A 263 135.87 2.28 -60.55
N PRO A 264 134.79 2.65 -59.82
CA PRO A 264 133.56 1.94 -59.44
C PRO A 264 132.31 2.84 -59.72
N SER A 265 131.07 2.38 -59.43
CA SER A 265 129.99 3.31 -59.07
C SER A 265 128.81 2.62 -58.34
N ASP A 266 129.02 2.24 -57.08
CA ASP A 266 127.99 1.70 -56.18
C ASP A 266 127.03 2.77 -55.60
N ASN A 267 127.37 4.06 -55.72
CA ASN A 267 126.56 5.15 -55.14
C ASN A 267 125.22 5.39 -55.86
N ASN A 268 125.07 4.95 -57.12
CA ASN A 268 123.88 5.23 -57.92
C ASN A 268 122.75 4.20 -57.69
N VAL A 269 123.08 3.01 -57.18
CA VAL A 269 122.12 1.93 -56.90
C VAL A 269 121.49 2.12 -55.51
N LEU A 270 122.31 2.45 -54.51
CA LEU A 270 121.86 2.69 -53.14
C LEU A 270 120.91 3.90 -53.05
N PHE A 271 121.20 4.96 -53.82
CA PHE A 271 120.35 6.16 -53.86
C PHE A 271 118.97 5.87 -54.45
N LYS A 272 118.86 5.00 -55.47
CA LYS A 272 117.57 4.59 -56.05
C LYS A 272 116.72 3.76 -55.09
N THR A 273 117.34 2.82 -54.36
CA THR A 273 116.63 1.98 -53.39
C THR A 273 116.11 2.81 -52.21
N LEU A 274 116.92 3.74 -51.70
CA LEU A 274 116.48 4.67 -50.64
C LEU A 274 115.35 5.60 -51.10
N LEU A 275 115.33 6.02 -52.37
CA LEU A 275 114.25 6.85 -52.93
C LEU A 275 112.93 6.09 -53.06
N GLU A 276 112.97 4.79 -53.36
CA GLU A 276 111.78 3.93 -53.48
C GLU A 276 111.18 3.56 -52.10
N GLU A 277 112.02 3.29 -51.10
CA GLU A 277 111.58 3.11 -49.71
C GLU A 277 110.88 4.38 -49.17
N LEU A 278 111.45 5.57 -49.46
CA LEU A 278 110.87 6.83 -49.02
C LEU A 278 109.48 7.08 -49.65
N LYS A 279 109.29 6.69 -50.93
CA LYS A 279 107.99 6.73 -51.60
C LYS A 279 106.99 5.73 -51.02
N ARG A 280 107.44 4.55 -50.57
CA ARG A 280 106.59 3.54 -49.93
C ARG A 280 106.12 4.01 -48.56
N CYS A 281 107.02 4.53 -47.73
CA CYS A 281 106.66 5.13 -46.44
C CYS A 281 105.67 6.30 -46.60
N GLU A 282 105.83 7.14 -47.62
CA GLU A 282 104.89 8.22 -47.91
C GLU A 282 103.50 7.71 -48.32
N ALA A 283 103.43 6.58 -49.02
CA ALA A 283 102.16 5.94 -49.38
C ALA A 283 101.43 5.35 -48.16
N GLU A 284 102.16 4.68 -47.27
CA GLU A 284 101.62 4.14 -46.01
C GLU A 284 101.11 5.25 -45.08
N VAL A 285 101.82 6.39 -44.98
CA VAL A 285 101.35 7.55 -44.21
C VAL A 285 100.06 8.13 -44.82
N ARG A 286 99.95 8.17 -46.16
CA ARG A 286 98.71 8.59 -46.83
C ARG A 286 97.55 7.61 -46.55
N GLU A 287 97.81 6.32 -46.55
CA GLU A 287 96.82 5.30 -46.22
C GLU A 287 96.39 5.38 -44.74
N ALA A 288 97.33 5.53 -43.81
CA ALA A 288 97.05 5.69 -42.38
C ALA A 288 96.20 6.94 -42.10
N ARG A 289 96.45 8.05 -42.80
CA ARG A 289 95.59 9.25 -42.72
C ARG A 289 94.18 8.98 -43.24
N LYS A 290 94.06 8.25 -44.36
CA LYS A 290 92.75 7.86 -44.92
C LYS A 290 91.98 6.95 -43.95
N LEU A 291 92.63 5.95 -43.37
CA LEU A 291 92.05 5.05 -42.38
C LEU A 291 91.62 5.80 -41.12
N LYS A 292 92.44 6.73 -40.63
CA LYS A 292 92.09 7.59 -39.48
C LYS A 292 90.87 8.46 -39.76
N SER A 293 90.75 9.03 -40.96
CA SER A 293 89.56 9.78 -41.37
C SER A 293 88.32 8.88 -41.40
N GLN A 294 88.43 7.69 -42.00
CA GLN A 294 87.33 6.73 -42.05
C GLN A 294 86.90 6.23 -40.67
N GLN A 295 87.84 6.07 -39.74
CA GLN A 295 87.53 5.70 -38.36
C GLN A 295 86.73 6.80 -37.64
N LEU A 296 87.11 8.07 -37.80
CA LEU A 296 86.37 9.20 -37.24
C LEU A 296 84.94 9.29 -37.82
N ASP A 297 84.78 9.09 -39.12
CA ASP A 297 83.46 9.07 -39.77
C ASP A 297 82.61 7.89 -39.25
N ALA A 298 83.22 6.72 -39.03
CA ALA A 298 82.54 5.55 -38.47
C ALA A 298 82.12 5.76 -37.00
N GLU A 299 82.94 6.44 -36.19
CA GLU A 299 82.60 6.81 -34.81
C GLU A 299 81.44 7.81 -34.76
N LEU A 300 81.44 8.83 -35.64
CA LEU A 300 80.34 9.77 -35.76
C LEU A 300 79.01 9.08 -36.14
N LEU A 301 79.06 8.13 -37.08
CA LEU A 301 77.88 7.34 -37.47
C LEU A 301 77.34 6.49 -36.32
N LYS A 302 78.21 5.91 -35.48
CA LYS A 302 77.79 5.16 -34.28
C LYS A 302 77.04 6.05 -33.30
N VAL A 303 77.54 7.28 -33.06
CA VAL A 303 76.87 8.24 -32.16
C VAL A 303 75.48 8.61 -32.70
N LYS A 304 75.38 8.99 -33.99
CA LYS A 304 74.09 9.30 -34.62
C LYS A 304 73.10 8.15 -34.58
N LEU A 305 73.58 6.92 -34.78
CA LEU A 305 72.75 5.72 -34.69
C LEU A 305 72.16 5.53 -33.28
N LEU A 306 72.96 5.75 -32.23
CA LEU A 306 72.50 5.63 -30.85
C LEU A 306 71.48 6.72 -30.49
N GLU A 307 71.72 7.97 -30.92
CA GLU A 307 70.76 9.05 -30.73
C GLU A 307 69.41 8.75 -31.41
N GLU A 308 69.44 8.27 -32.67
CA GLU A 308 68.21 7.91 -33.37
C GLU A 308 67.51 6.69 -32.77
N LYS A 309 68.24 5.70 -32.26
CA LYS A 309 67.65 4.60 -31.48
C LYS A 309 66.94 5.13 -30.23
N SER A 310 67.56 6.02 -29.47
CA SER A 310 66.95 6.61 -28.28
C SER A 310 65.72 7.48 -28.58
N ARG A 311 65.68 8.14 -29.75
CA ARG A 311 64.49 8.88 -30.23
C ARG A 311 63.37 7.91 -30.59
N ARG A 312 63.69 6.84 -31.32
CA ARG A 312 62.72 5.80 -31.68
C ARG A 312 62.13 5.15 -30.43
N GLU A 313 62.95 4.73 -29.47
CA GLU A 313 62.50 4.10 -28.22
C GLU A 313 61.55 5.01 -27.44
N ARG A 314 61.84 6.32 -27.35
CA ARG A 314 60.93 7.29 -26.74
C ARG A 314 59.61 7.40 -27.50
N ALA A 315 59.66 7.49 -28.83
CA ALA A 315 58.45 7.54 -29.65
C ALA A 315 57.60 6.26 -29.51
N GLU A 316 58.23 5.09 -29.54
CA GLU A 316 57.57 3.79 -29.35
C GLU A 316 56.94 3.67 -27.95
N SER A 317 57.61 4.19 -26.92
CA SER A 317 57.06 4.20 -25.55
C SER A 317 55.81 5.07 -25.43
N GLU A 318 55.74 6.22 -26.10
CA GLU A 318 54.52 7.04 -26.14
C GLU A 318 53.42 6.38 -27.01
N LEU A 319 53.81 5.75 -28.12
CA LEU A 319 52.89 5.02 -28.99
C LEU A 319 52.25 3.83 -28.27
N SER A 320 52.98 3.19 -27.35
CA SER A 320 52.47 2.11 -26.52
C SER A 320 51.36 2.53 -25.54
N LYS A 321 51.23 3.84 -25.22
CA LYS A 321 50.17 4.39 -24.36
C LYS A 321 48.89 4.73 -25.12
N LEU A 322 48.95 4.86 -26.46
CA LEU A 322 47.78 5.20 -27.28
C LEU A 322 46.61 4.21 -27.14
N PRO A 323 46.83 2.87 -27.09
CA PRO A 323 45.74 1.92 -26.89
C PRO A 323 45.00 2.11 -25.56
N GLU A 324 45.70 2.45 -24.47
CA GLU A 324 45.08 2.71 -23.17
C GLU A 324 44.21 3.98 -23.22
N LEU A 325 44.70 5.04 -23.86
CA LEU A 325 43.94 6.26 -24.10
C LEU A 325 42.71 5.99 -24.98
N GLN A 326 42.84 5.19 -26.03
CA GLN A 326 41.72 4.79 -26.88
C GLN A 326 40.64 4.04 -26.09
N ILE A 327 41.02 3.07 -25.27
CA ILE A 327 40.07 2.35 -24.40
C ILE A 327 39.36 3.32 -23.45
N SER A 328 40.08 4.28 -22.87
CA SER A 328 39.49 5.29 -21.99
C SER A 328 38.51 6.21 -22.72
N PHE A 329 38.81 6.56 -23.98
CA PHE A 329 37.96 7.36 -24.83
C PHE A 329 36.67 6.60 -25.21
N ASP A 330 36.80 5.36 -25.66
CA ASP A 330 35.66 4.50 -26.01
C ASP A 330 34.74 4.31 -24.80
N LYS A 331 35.30 4.18 -23.59
CA LYS A 331 34.52 4.09 -22.35
C LYS A 331 33.71 5.36 -22.09
N LEU A 332 34.34 6.54 -22.20
CA LEU A 332 33.64 7.83 -22.03
C LEU A 332 32.57 8.06 -23.10
N GLU A 333 32.83 7.67 -24.34
CA GLU A 333 31.86 7.76 -25.44
C GLU A 333 30.64 6.85 -25.20
N ASN A 334 30.87 5.62 -24.74
CA ASN A 334 29.80 4.70 -24.35
C ASN A 334 28.98 5.23 -23.18
N GLU A 335 29.63 5.80 -22.16
CA GLU A 335 28.94 6.45 -21.04
C GLU A 335 28.08 7.62 -21.55
N LEU A 336 28.62 8.49 -22.40
CA LEU A 336 27.89 9.62 -22.98
C LEU A 336 26.69 9.16 -23.83
N CYS A 337 26.85 8.10 -24.63
CA CYS A 337 25.76 7.49 -25.38
C CYS A 337 24.66 6.94 -24.46
N SER A 338 25.03 6.30 -23.35
CA SER A 338 24.06 5.78 -22.38
C SER A 338 23.27 6.92 -21.70
N TRP A 339 23.94 8.02 -21.31
CA TRP A 339 23.26 9.22 -20.79
C TRP A 339 22.32 9.87 -21.81
N LYS A 340 22.72 9.98 -23.08
CA LYS A 340 21.86 10.48 -24.16
C LYS A 340 20.63 9.59 -24.36
N SER A 341 20.79 8.28 -24.35
CA SER A 341 19.67 7.34 -24.45
C SER A 341 18.72 7.47 -23.26
N LEU A 342 19.24 7.60 -22.04
CA LEU A 342 18.45 7.82 -20.84
C LEU A 342 17.63 9.12 -20.95
N LEU A 343 18.25 10.20 -21.43
CA LEU A 343 17.61 11.50 -21.61
C LEU A 343 16.45 11.43 -22.60
N ASN A 344 16.64 10.75 -23.74
CA ASN A 344 15.61 10.56 -24.77
C ASN A 344 14.39 9.78 -24.26
N ASN A 345 14.55 8.95 -23.22
CA ASN A 345 13.44 8.22 -22.61
C ASN A 345 12.54 9.12 -21.75
N ILE A 346 13.00 10.32 -21.37
CA ILE A 346 12.21 11.27 -20.60
C ILE A 346 11.48 12.20 -21.58
N PRO A 347 10.14 12.12 -21.69
CA PRO A 347 9.41 12.91 -22.67
C PRO A 347 9.63 14.42 -22.45
N GLY A 348 9.88 15.19 -23.51
CA GLY A 348 10.02 16.66 -23.42
C GLY A 348 11.27 17.16 -22.71
N VAL A 349 12.32 16.34 -22.63
CA VAL A 349 13.66 16.71 -22.14
C VAL A 349 14.63 16.60 -23.31
N SER A 350 15.28 17.70 -23.68
CA SER A 350 16.25 17.74 -24.78
C SER A 350 17.68 17.97 -24.27
N CYS A 351 17.82 18.51 -23.06
CA CYS A 351 19.09 18.72 -22.39
C CYS A 351 19.01 18.38 -20.89
N PRO A 352 20.15 18.20 -20.21
CA PRO A 352 20.17 17.91 -18.77
C PRO A 352 19.45 18.97 -17.91
N ASP A 353 19.52 20.24 -18.31
CA ASP A 353 18.85 21.33 -17.58
C ASP A 353 17.32 21.17 -17.57
N ASP A 354 16.74 20.61 -18.64
CA ASP A 354 15.30 20.34 -18.71
C ASP A 354 14.86 19.30 -17.65
N VAL A 355 15.73 18.37 -17.28
CA VAL A 355 15.46 17.39 -16.20
C VAL A 355 15.29 18.12 -14.88
N VAL A 356 16.20 19.04 -14.57
CA VAL A 356 16.18 19.82 -13.33
C VAL A 356 14.91 20.68 -13.27
N MET A 357 14.55 21.31 -14.39
CA MET A 357 13.32 22.10 -14.49
C MET A 357 12.07 21.26 -14.32
N LYS A 358 11.99 20.07 -14.95
CA LYS A 358 10.87 19.14 -14.76
C LYS A 358 10.76 18.63 -13.33
N PHE A 359 11.89 18.29 -12.71
CA PHE A 359 11.91 17.82 -11.33
C PHE A 359 11.42 18.90 -10.37
N SER A 360 11.84 20.15 -10.59
CA SER A 360 11.37 21.31 -9.82
C SER A 360 9.86 21.57 -10.00
N ALA A 361 9.37 21.44 -11.23
CA ALA A 361 7.93 21.56 -11.52
C ALA A 361 7.12 20.44 -10.84
N LEU A 362 7.61 19.19 -10.90
CA LEU A 362 6.98 18.05 -10.25
C LEU A 362 6.99 18.19 -8.71
N GLN A 363 8.09 18.65 -8.12
CA GLN A 363 8.15 18.96 -6.69
C GLN A 363 7.11 19.99 -6.29
N LYS A 364 6.94 21.06 -7.09
CA LYS A 364 5.91 22.07 -6.85
C LYS A 364 4.50 21.48 -6.94
N GLU A 365 4.23 20.65 -7.95
CA GLU A 365 2.93 19.98 -8.12
C GLU A 365 2.60 19.03 -6.96
N VAL A 366 3.58 18.28 -6.46
CA VAL A 366 3.42 17.41 -5.30
C VAL A 366 3.11 18.22 -4.05
N LEU A 367 3.80 19.33 -3.81
CA LEU A 367 3.52 20.23 -2.68
C LEU A 367 2.11 20.81 -2.77
N ASP A 368 1.72 21.32 -3.94
CA ASP A 368 0.37 21.88 -4.16
C ASP A 368 -0.72 20.82 -3.97
N SER A 369 -0.48 19.60 -4.44
CA SER A 369 -1.42 18.47 -4.27
C SER A 369 -1.52 18.05 -2.81
N THR A 370 -0.40 17.99 -2.09
CA THR A 370 -0.35 17.67 -0.66
C THR A 370 -1.09 18.73 0.16
N MET A 371 -0.94 20.01 -0.18
CA MET A 371 -1.67 21.10 0.46
C MET A 371 -3.18 20.97 0.24
N LYS A 372 -3.63 20.70 -0.99
CA LYS A 372 -5.06 20.46 -1.30
C LYS A 372 -5.62 19.24 -0.56
N ILE A 373 -4.84 18.17 -0.42
CA ILE A 373 -5.23 17.00 0.37
C ILE A 373 -5.36 17.37 1.85
N GLY A 374 -4.43 18.17 2.39
CA GLY A 374 -4.51 18.70 3.75
C GLY A 374 -5.77 19.52 3.97
N GLU A 375 -6.10 20.45 3.07
CA GLU A 375 -7.34 21.23 3.13
C GLU A 375 -8.59 20.33 3.09
N ALA A 376 -8.63 19.34 2.19
CA ALA A 376 -9.73 18.39 2.11
C ALA A 376 -9.87 17.56 3.39
N SER A 377 -8.77 17.11 3.98
CA SER A 377 -8.75 16.37 5.25
C SER A 377 -9.27 17.23 6.42
N THR A 378 -8.88 18.51 6.49
CA THR A 378 -9.43 19.40 7.53
C THR A 378 -10.93 19.61 7.38
N ARG A 379 -11.44 19.77 6.14
CA ARG A 379 -12.89 19.86 5.88
C ARG A 379 -13.62 18.57 6.23
N PHE A 380 -13.02 17.42 5.96
CA PHE A 380 -13.56 16.11 6.34
C PHE A 380 -13.69 15.97 7.86
N ASN A 381 -12.63 16.29 8.61
CA ASN A 381 -12.65 16.23 10.07
C ASN A 381 -13.68 17.18 10.68
N GLN A 382 -13.89 18.36 10.07
CA GLN A 382 -14.95 19.29 10.48
C GLN A 382 -16.36 18.72 10.26
N LEU A 383 -16.59 18.05 9.12
CA LEU A 383 -17.86 17.39 8.84
C LEU A 383 -18.10 16.19 9.76
N GLU A 384 -17.06 15.42 10.07
CA GLU A 384 -17.12 14.30 11.02
C GLU A 384 -17.49 14.80 12.43
N ALA A 385 -16.83 15.85 12.91
CA ALA A 385 -17.16 16.46 14.20
C ALA A 385 -18.60 17.03 14.24
N ALA A 386 -19.06 17.62 13.13
CA ALA A 386 -20.44 18.10 13.02
C ALA A 386 -21.44 16.93 13.03
N LEU A 387 -21.14 15.83 12.33
CA LEU A 387 -21.95 14.63 12.34
C LEU A 387 -22.06 14.05 13.75
N ASP A 388 -20.94 13.88 14.46
CA ASP A 388 -20.91 13.41 15.85
C ASP A 388 -21.75 14.31 16.77
N ALA A 389 -21.62 15.63 16.64
CA ALA A 389 -22.43 16.58 17.40
C ALA A 389 -23.94 16.42 17.10
N THR A 390 -24.32 16.25 15.84
CA THR A 390 -25.74 16.02 15.49
C THR A 390 -26.26 14.67 15.97
N GLN A 391 -25.43 13.62 15.94
CA GLN A 391 -25.79 12.30 16.42
C GLN A 391 -25.98 12.29 17.94
N LEU A 392 -25.10 12.98 18.68
CA LEU A 392 -25.25 13.20 20.12
C LEU A 392 -26.53 13.99 20.41
N GLY A 393 -26.78 15.06 19.66
CA GLY A 393 -28.01 15.86 19.77
C GLY A 393 -29.28 15.03 19.54
N LYS A 394 -29.28 14.15 18.53
CA LYS A 394 -30.37 13.21 18.27
C LYS A 394 -30.58 12.26 19.45
N GLN A 395 -29.51 11.63 19.97
CA GLN A 395 -29.62 10.72 21.11
C GLN A 395 -30.18 11.43 22.35
N ASN A 396 -29.71 12.64 22.64
CA ASN A 396 -30.24 13.44 23.74
C ASN A 396 -31.75 13.72 23.55
N ALA A 397 -32.17 14.17 22.37
CA ALA A 397 -33.58 14.41 22.08
C ALA A 397 -34.43 13.13 22.18
N GLU A 398 -33.92 11.98 21.75
CA GLU A 398 -34.58 10.68 21.91
C GLU A 398 -34.73 10.28 23.38
N THR A 399 -33.68 10.47 24.20
CA THR A 399 -33.75 10.21 25.64
C THR A 399 -34.73 11.13 26.37
N GLU A 400 -34.76 12.42 26.02
CA GLU A 400 -35.71 13.39 26.57
C GLU A 400 -37.15 13.05 26.18
N ALA A 401 -37.38 12.66 24.92
CA ALA A 401 -38.68 12.23 24.44
C ALA A 401 -39.17 10.94 25.13
N ALA A 402 -38.28 9.97 25.33
CA ALA A 402 -38.59 8.73 26.07
C ALA A 402 -38.97 9.03 27.52
N LEU A 403 -38.22 9.89 28.20
CA LEU A 403 -38.49 10.32 29.56
C LEU A 403 -39.80 11.13 29.67
N ALA A 404 -40.09 12.00 28.71
CA ALA A 404 -41.36 12.71 28.65
C ALA A 404 -42.55 11.76 28.47
N LYS A 405 -42.40 10.72 27.64
CA LYS A 405 -43.40 9.68 27.44
C LYS A 405 -43.63 8.86 28.70
N GLU A 406 -42.57 8.50 29.43
CA GLU A 406 -42.67 7.79 30.71
C GLU A 406 -43.43 8.63 31.75
N LYS A 407 -43.07 9.92 31.89
CA LYS A 407 -43.79 10.87 32.77
C LYS A 407 -45.27 11.00 32.40
N PHE A 408 -45.58 11.05 31.10
CA PHE A 408 -46.96 11.12 30.63
C PHE A 408 -47.75 9.86 31.00
N GLU A 409 -47.21 8.66 30.77
CA GLU A 409 -47.88 7.41 31.15
C GLU A 409 -48.03 7.28 32.67
N ALA A 410 -47.04 7.73 33.46
CA ALA A 410 -47.15 7.80 34.92
C ALA A 410 -48.31 8.73 35.35
N LEU A 411 -48.37 9.97 34.85
CA LEU A 411 -49.46 10.91 35.14
C LEU A 411 -50.83 10.38 34.72
N LYS A 412 -50.90 9.73 33.57
CA LYS A 412 -52.13 9.09 33.07
C LYS A 412 -52.61 7.97 33.99
N SER A 413 -51.69 7.17 34.55
CA SER A 413 -52.04 6.15 35.54
C SER A 413 -52.55 6.75 36.86
N ASP A 414 -51.96 7.88 37.29
CA ASP A 414 -52.40 8.62 38.47
C ASP A 414 -53.78 9.24 38.28
N VAL A 415 -54.07 9.81 37.10
CA VAL A 415 -55.40 10.32 36.77
C VAL A 415 -56.44 9.21 36.86
N LYS A 416 -56.19 8.03 36.26
CA LYS A 416 -57.11 6.88 36.36
C LYS A 416 -57.35 6.43 37.80
N ARG A 417 -56.31 6.43 38.64
CA ARG A 417 -56.41 6.11 40.07
C ARG A 417 -57.26 7.14 40.82
N ILE A 418 -57.09 8.43 40.53
CA ILE A 418 -57.89 9.51 41.12
C ILE A 418 -59.36 9.41 40.67
N GLU A 419 -59.61 9.15 39.38
CA GLU A 419 -60.96 8.92 38.85
C GLU A 419 -61.67 7.77 39.58
N ALA A 420 -60.98 6.65 39.80
CA ALA A 420 -61.53 5.50 40.55
C ALA A 420 -61.83 5.85 42.02
N MET A 421 -60.94 6.58 42.70
CA MET A 421 -61.19 7.07 44.06
C MET A 421 -62.38 8.03 44.12
N LEU A 422 -62.52 8.93 43.15
CA LEU A 422 -63.67 9.84 43.07
C LEU A 422 -64.98 9.07 42.86
N ALA A 423 -64.99 8.03 42.01
CA ALA A 423 -66.16 7.18 41.82
C ALA A 423 -66.61 6.52 43.14
N LEU A 424 -65.67 5.96 43.91
CA LEU A 424 -65.94 5.39 45.24
C LEU A 424 -66.50 6.43 46.21
N VAL A 425 -65.90 7.62 46.29
CA VAL A 425 -66.38 8.70 47.17
C VAL A 425 -67.78 9.18 46.74
N THR A 426 -68.07 9.24 45.44
CA THR A 426 -69.41 9.58 44.96
C THR A 426 -70.44 8.50 45.30
N GLU A 427 -70.05 7.22 45.25
CA GLU A 427 -70.89 6.11 45.67
C GLU A 427 -71.17 6.16 47.18
N GLU A 428 -70.14 6.35 48.01
CA GLU A 428 -70.28 6.54 49.46
C GLU A 428 -71.17 7.74 49.79
N LYS A 429 -71.03 8.86 49.06
CA LYS A 429 -71.90 10.04 49.23
C LYS A 429 -73.37 9.72 48.92
N GLU A 430 -73.66 9.00 47.85
CA GLU A 430 -75.03 8.63 47.50
C GLU A 430 -75.60 7.58 48.48
N GLN A 431 -74.80 6.63 48.96
CA GLN A 431 -75.17 5.72 50.05
C GLN A 431 -75.48 6.47 51.36
N LEU A 432 -74.62 7.41 51.77
CA LEU A 432 -74.84 8.25 52.95
C LEU A 432 -76.09 9.13 52.81
N LYS A 433 -76.33 9.68 51.62
CA LYS A 433 -77.53 10.45 51.31
C LYS A 433 -78.80 9.59 51.36
N ALA A 434 -78.73 8.33 50.91
CA ALA A 434 -79.81 7.36 51.08
C ALA A 434 -80.09 7.08 52.56
N VAL A 435 -79.06 6.81 53.38
CA VAL A 435 -79.17 6.62 54.83
C VAL A 435 -79.74 7.85 55.54
N VAL A 436 -79.29 9.06 55.17
CA VAL A 436 -79.84 10.32 55.71
C VAL A 436 -81.31 10.51 55.30
N SER A 437 -81.69 10.09 54.09
CA SER A 437 -83.08 10.16 53.63
C SER A 437 -83.99 9.15 54.34
N GLU A 438 -83.49 7.95 54.66
CA GLU A 438 -84.17 6.97 55.51
C GLU A 438 -84.28 7.46 56.96
N ARG A 439 -83.21 8.06 57.50
CA ARG A 439 -83.21 8.65 58.85
C ARG A 439 -84.14 9.87 58.97
N ARG A 440 -84.27 10.67 57.90
CA ARG A 440 -85.28 11.74 57.83
C ARG A 440 -86.70 11.20 57.74
N LYS A 441 -86.90 10.02 57.12
CA LYS A 441 -88.20 9.31 57.14
C LYS A 441 -88.51 8.68 58.50
N SER A 442 -87.52 8.25 59.27
CA SER A 442 -87.71 7.67 60.61
C SER A 442 -87.77 8.68 61.76
N ASN A 443 -87.56 9.98 61.51
CA ASN A 443 -87.84 11.06 62.46
C ASN A 443 -89.31 11.54 62.42
N SER A 444 -90.17 10.77 61.75
CA SER A 444 -91.63 10.89 61.76
C SER A 444 -92.18 9.57 62.32
N ASP A 445 -92.57 9.60 63.60
CA ASP A 445 -93.24 8.56 64.40
C ASP A 445 -92.42 7.37 64.93
N GLY A 446 -92.27 7.33 66.26
CA GLY A 446 -92.50 6.13 67.10
C GLY A 446 -91.34 5.14 67.32
N PRO A 447 -91.30 4.44 68.47
CA PRO A 447 -90.06 3.92 69.08
C PRO A 447 -89.65 2.49 68.66
N VAL A 448 -88.32 2.31 68.65
CA VAL A 448 -87.53 1.08 68.93
C VAL A 448 -87.95 -0.22 68.23
N SER A 449 -87.09 -0.68 67.32
CA SER A 449 -86.92 -2.10 67.00
C SER A 449 -85.44 -2.45 67.16
N ALA A 450 -85.11 -3.14 68.25
CA ALA A 450 -83.78 -3.61 68.62
C ALA A 450 -83.35 -4.90 67.87
N THR A 451 -83.95 -5.21 66.73
CA THR A 451 -83.67 -6.43 65.94
C THR A 451 -83.00 -6.17 64.59
N THR A 452 -82.78 -4.90 64.22
CA THR A 452 -81.99 -4.53 63.02
C THR A 452 -80.49 -4.36 63.30
N ASP A 453 -80.11 -4.15 64.56
CA ASP A 453 -78.70 -3.97 64.96
C ASP A 453 -77.87 -5.26 64.87
N GLY A 454 -78.50 -6.44 65.01
CA GLY A 454 -77.82 -7.74 64.89
C GLY A 454 -77.39 -8.06 63.46
N THR A 455 -78.27 -7.88 62.48
CA THR A 455 -77.98 -8.11 61.05
C THR A 455 -76.98 -7.09 60.50
N LEU A 456 -77.04 -5.86 60.99
CA LEU A 456 -76.04 -4.81 60.69
C LEU A 456 -74.67 -5.17 61.29
N ALA A 457 -74.63 -5.59 62.56
CA ALA A 457 -73.39 -6.02 63.21
C ALA A 457 -72.74 -7.22 62.49
N GLU A 458 -73.52 -8.23 62.11
CA GLU A 458 -73.03 -9.42 61.40
C GLU A 458 -72.56 -9.07 59.97
N SER A 459 -73.22 -8.11 59.30
CA SER A 459 -72.76 -7.57 58.02
C SER A 459 -71.45 -6.78 58.15
N PHE A 460 -71.28 -6.01 59.23
CA PHE A 460 -70.05 -5.29 59.52
C PHE A 460 -68.91 -6.23 59.90
N GLU A 461 -69.18 -7.28 60.69
CA GLU A 461 -68.19 -8.33 61.00
C GLU A 461 -67.75 -9.06 59.74
N SER A 462 -68.67 -9.41 58.83
CA SER A 462 -68.31 -10.03 57.55
C SER A 462 -67.50 -9.11 56.64
N SER A 463 -67.80 -7.80 56.64
CA SER A 463 -67.06 -6.77 55.90
C SER A 463 -65.66 -6.55 56.50
N LEU A 464 -65.56 -6.57 57.83
CA LEU A 464 -64.32 -6.42 58.56
C LEU A 464 -63.41 -7.64 58.36
N ALA A 465 -63.96 -8.86 58.40
CA ALA A 465 -63.23 -10.09 58.08
C ALA A 465 -62.73 -10.10 56.63
N LYS A 466 -63.52 -9.61 55.66
CA LYS A 466 -63.08 -9.44 54.27
C LYS A 466 -61.93 -8.44 54.15
N LYS A 467 -62.02 -7.28 54.84
CA LYS A 467 -60.94 -6.29 54.86
C LYS A 467 -59.68 -6.81 55.56
N GLU A 468 -59.81 -7.60 56.61
CA GLU A 468 -58.67 -8.20 57.31
C GLU A 468 -57.96 -9.26 56.45
N ASN A 469 -58.71 -10.07 55.70
CA ASN A 469 -58.13 -11.00 54.73
C ASN A 469 -57.42 -10.28 53.59
N TYR A 470 -58.01 -9.19 53.07
CA TYR A 470 -57.37 -8.36 52.05
C TYR A 470 -56.10 -7.68 52.57
N LEU A 471 -56.08 -7.22 53.82
CA LEU A 471 -54.87 -6.70 54.47
C LEU A 471 -53.78 -7.77 54.58
N LYS A 472 -54.12 -9.01 54.95
CA LYS A 472 -53.16 -10.13 55.00
C LYS A 472 -52.59 -10.46 53.61
N GLU A 473 -53.39 -10.38 52.56
CA GLU A 473 -52.92 -10.54 51.17
C GLU A 473 -51.96 -9.42 50.77
N LEU A 474 -52.31 -8.16 51.06
CA LEU A 474 -51.42 -7.02 50.80
C LEU A 474 -50.11 -7.09 51.61
N GLU A 475 -50.16 -7.51 52.87
CA GLU A 475 -48.97 -7.74 53.69
C GLU A 475 -48.08 -8.84 53.10
N LYS A 476 -48.68 -9.91 52.57
CA LYS A 476 -47.96 -10.97 51.87
C LYS A 476 -47.31 -10.45 50.59
N GLU A 477 -48.03 -9.72 49.74
CA GLU A 477 -47.47 -9.13 48.53
C GLU A 477 -46.33 -8.15 48.85
N LEU A 478 -46.49 -7.33 49.89
CA LEU A 478 -45.47 -6.40 50.35
C LEU A 478 -44.22 -7.12 50.87
N SER A 479 -44.38 -8.25 51.56
CA SER A 479 -43.25 -9.09 51.99
C SER A 479 -42.51 -9.70 50.80
N GLN A 480 -43.22 -10.17 49.78
CA GLN A 480 -42.63 -10.70 48.54
C GLN A 480 -41.88 -9.62 47.75
N LEU A 481 -42.46 -8.43 47.66
CA LEU A 481 -41.82 -7.26 47.04
C LEU A 481 -40.54 -6.86 47.78
N LYS A 482 -40.52 -6.93 49.12
CA LYS A 482 -39.31 -6.70 49.91
C LYS A 482 -38.20 -7.70 49.57
N ASP A 483 -38.54 -8.99 49.45
CA ASP A 483 -37.58 -10.04 49.11
C ASP A 483 -37.04 -9.92 47.68
N VAL A 484 -37.88 -9.54 46.72
CA VAL A 484 -37.43 -9.27 45.34
C VAL A 484 -36.49 -8.06 45.32
N ASN A 485 -36.86 -7.00 46.04
CA ASN A 485 -36.05 -5.78 46.11
C ASN A 485 -34.74 -6.02 46.86
N SER A 486 -34.69 -6.87 47.88
CA SER A 486 -33.43 -7.25 48.53
C SER A 486 -32.53 -8.01 47.56
N ARG A 487 -33.04 -9.02 46.83
CA ARG A 487 -32.27 -9.75 45.82
C ARG A 487 -31.73 -8.84 44.71
N GLN A 488 -32.55 -7.90 44.24
CA GLN A 488 -32.13 -6.92 43.24
C GLN A 488 -31.03 -6.00 43.78
N ARG A 489 -31.10 -5.57 45.05
CA ARG A 489 -30.02 -4.78 45.67
C ARG A 489 -28.73 -5.58 45.77
N ASP A 490 -28.79 -6.84 46.21
CA ASP A 490 -27.62 -7.71 46.31
C ASP A 490 -26.96 -7.94 44.94
N GLU A 491 -27.78 -8.11 43.88
CA GLU A 491 -27.29 -8.25 42.51
C GLU A 491 -26.62 -6.97 42.00
N ILE A 492 -27.21 -5.80 42.26
CA ILE A 492 -26.63 -4.50 41.92
C ILE A 492 -25.31 -4.29 42.67
N GLU A 493 -25.24 -4.63 43.96
CA GLU A 493 -24.02 -4.53 44.76
C GLU A 493 -22.91 -5.41 44.19
N HIS A 494 -23.21 -6.67 43.89
CA HIS A 494 -22.25 -7.58 43.28
C HIS A 494 -21.80 -7.14 41.86
N LEU A 495 -22.70 -6.59 41.03
CA LEU A 495 -22.34 -6.04 39.72
C LEU A 495 -21.46 -4.79 39.87
N ASN A 496 -21.74 -3.95 40.86
CA ASN A 496 -20.93 -2.77 41.16
C ASN A 496 -19.53 -3.16 41.63
N ASP A 497 -19.39 -4.19 42.47
CA ASP A 497 -18.08 -4.72 42.89
C ASP A 497 -17.27 -5.26 41.70
N LYS A 498 -17.92 -5.99 40.79
CA LYS A 498 -17.30 -6.43 39.53
C LYS A 498 -16.83 -5.24 38.70
N LEU A 499 -17.68 -4.24 38.53
CA LEU A 499 -17.35 -3.02 37.79
C LEU A 499 -16.14 -2.29 38.41
N VAL A 500 -16.09 -2.18 39.74
CA VAL A 500 -14.96 -1.58 40.46
C VAL A 500 -13.68 -2.40 40.26
N SER A 501 -13.75 -3.73 40.29
CA SER A 501 -12.60 -4.59 40.06
C SER A 501 -12.05 -4.44 38.62
N GLU A 502 -12.94 -4.37 37.62
CA GLU A 502 -12.59 -4.15 36.21
C GLU A 502 -12.00 -2.76 35.99
N ALA A 503 -12.55 -1.72 36.64
CA ALA A 503 -12.00 -0.37 36.59
C ALA A 503 -10.57 -0.31 37.18
N ARG A 504 -10.29 -1.06 38.26
CA ARG A 504 -8.93 -1.17 38.81
C ARG A 504 -8.00 -1.91 37.83
N ARG A 505 -8.48 -2.98 37.19
CA ARG A 505 -7.74 -3.72 36.17
C ARG A 505 -7.38 -2.84 34.97
N MET A 506 -8.34 -2.05 34.45
CA MET A 506 -8.09 -1.07 33.38
C MET A 506 -7.01 -0.07 33.77
N LYS A 507 -7.11 0.56 34.96
CA LYS A 507 -6.06 1.49 35.43
C LYS A 507 -4.69 0.83 35.55
N SER A 508 -4.61 -0.47 35.88
CA SER A 508 -3.33 -1.19 35.89
C SER A 508 -2.76 -1.30 34.48
N LEU A 509 -3.60 -1.71 33.51
CA LEU A 509 -3.20 -1.85 32.11
C LEU A 509 -2.82 -0.52 31.46
N GLU A 510 -3.48 0.58 31.83
CA GLU A 510 -3.11 1.93 31.37
C GLU A 510 -1.69 2.29 31.82
N ARG A 511 -1.34 2.01 33.09
CA ARG A 511 0.02 2.25 33.60
C ARG A 511 1.07 1.38 32.90
N ASP A 512 0.74 0.12 32.62
CA ASP A 512 1.63 -0.76 31.86
C ASP A 512 1.79 -0.28 30.42
N SER A 513 0.73 0.22 29.78
CA SER A 513 0.76 0.83 28.45
C SER A 513 1.66 2.07 28.41
N ASP A 514 1.55 2.97 29.40
CA ASP A 514 2.40 4.15 29.51
C ASP A 514 3.87 3.80 29.76
N ARG A 515 4.13 2.77 30.58
CA ARG A 515 5.47 2.23 30.77
C ARG A 515 6.04 1.69 29.45
N LEU A 516 5.28 0.89 28.71
CA LEU A 516 5.71 0.34 27.42
C LEU A 516 5.95 1.44 26.38
N ARG A 517 5.09 2.46 26.31
CA ARG A 517 5.30 3.65 25.47
C ARG A 517 6.62 4.33 25.81
N SER A 518 6.93 4.49 27.10
CA SER A 518 8.19 5.08 27.55
C SER A 518 9.42 4.22 27.19
N GLU A 519 9.31 2.89 27.32
CA GLU A 519 10.37 1.95 26.90
C GLU A 519 10.59 2.00 25.38
N ILE A 520 9.53 2.09 24.58
CA ILE A 520 9.60 2.24 23.12
C ILE A 520 10.30 3.55 22.76
N SER A 521 9.88 4.70 23.31
CA SER A 521 10.54 5.99 23.03
C SER A 521 12.01 6.01 23.43
N LEU A 522 12.37 5.34 24.54
CA LEU A 522 13.77 5.18 24.94
C LEU A 522 14.57 4.34 23.93
N LEU A 523 13.98 3.25 23.42
CA LEU A 523 14.62 2.41 22.41
C LEU A 523 14.76 3.15 21.08
N GLU A 524 13.71 3.85 20.63
CA GLU A 524 13.74 4.68 19.41
C GLU A 524 14.82 5.77 19.50
N SER A 525 14.95 6.44 20.64
CA SER A 525 16.01 7.43 20.88
C SER A 525 17.40 6.80 20.78
N LYS A 526 17.61 5.61 21.37
CA LYS A 526 18.89 4.88 21.26
C LYS A 526 19.19 4.42 19.84
N LEU A 527 18.18 3.94 19.10
CA LEU A 527 18.30 3.56 17.69
C LEU A 527 18.67 4.77 16.82
N GLY A 528 18.09 5.94 17.08
CA GLY A 528 18.35 7.18 16.36
C GLY A 528 19.73 7.80 16.62
N HIS A 529 20.48 7.33 17.63
CA HIS A 529 21.80 7.88 17.99
C HIS A 529 22.97 6.91 17.71
N GLY A 530 22.69 5.68 17.26
CA GLY A 530 23.74 4.71 16.93
C GLY A 530 24.46 4.09 18.14
N ASP A 531 23.97 4.34 19.36
CA ASP A 531 24.53 3.83 20.61
C ASP A 531 24.14 2.36 20.83
N PHE A 532 24.64 1.47 19.99
CA PHE A 532 24.47 0.03 20.13
C PHE A 532 25.59 -0.57 20.97
N SER A 533 25.35 -0.71 22.28
CA SER A 533 26.18 -1.55 23.15
C SER A 533 25.47 -2.88 23.42
N ALA A 534 25.99 -3.98 22.86
CA ALA A 534 25.44 -5.33 23.01
C ALA A 534 25.32 -5.80 24.48
N ALA A 535 26.02 -5.13 25.41
CA ALA A 535 25.96 -5.40 26.84
C ALA A 535 24.82 -4.65 27.56
N ASN A 536 24.37 -3.50 27.02
CA ASN A 536 23.46 -2.58 27.71
C ASN A 536 22.10 -2.41 27.01
N THR A 537 21.99 -2.78 25.73
CA THR A 537 20.71 -3.02 25.09
C THR A 537 20.34 -4.48 25.28
N ARG A 538 19.31 -4.74 26.08
CA ARG A 538 18.47 -5.93 25.85
C ARG A 538 17.80 -5.71 24.50
N VAL A 539 18.56 -5.93 23.43
CA VAL A 539 17.98 -6.23 22.13
C VAL A 539 16.98 -7.33 22.42
N LEU A 540 15.72 -7.09 22.07
CA LEU A 540 14.75 -8.15 21.89
C LEU A 540 15.36 -9.11 20.88
N ARG A 541 16.18 -10.06 21.38
CA ARG A 541 16.14 -11.38 20.81
C ARG A 541 14.69 -11.72 20.94
N MET A 542 14.00 -11.75 19.81
CA MET A 542 12.73 -12.42 19.65
C MET A 542 13.01 -13.90 19.97
N VAL A 543 13.28 -14.18 21.23
CA VAL A 543 13.15 -15.50 21.80
C VAL A 543 11.65 -15.63 21.87
N ASN A 544 11.12 -16.41 20.95
CA ASN A 544 9.73 -16.77 20.86
C ASN A 544 9.14 -17.14 22.23
N THR A 545 8.63 -16.13 22.94
CA THR A 545 7.84 -16.28 24.16
C THR A 545 6.49 -15.61 23.98
N LEU A 546 5.95 -15.64 22.76
CA LEU A 546 4.51 -15.60 22.58
C LEU A 546 4.02 -17.01 22.92
N GLY A 547 3.17 -17.15 23.93
CA GLY A 547 2.56 -18.42 24.34
C GLY A 547 1.82 -19.17 23.21
N VAL A 548 1.66 -18.53 22.05
CA VAL A 548 1.17 -19.09 20.79
C VAL A 548 2.10 -20.17 20.21
N GLU A 549 3.42 -20.13 20.49
CA GLU A 549 4.32 -21.19 20.01
C GLU A 549 4.18 -22.52 20.74
N ASN A 550 3.67 -22.54 21.97
CA ASN A 550 3.53 -23.79 22.72
C ASN A 550 2.33 -24.61 22.22
N GLU A 551 1.20 -23.94 21.95
CA GLU A 551 0.02 -24.60 21.36
C GLU A 551 0.28 -25.01 19.90
N ALA A 552 0.94 -24.15 19.12
CA ALA A 552 1.34 -24.48 17.76
C ALA A 552 2.36 -25.62 17.73
N LYS A 553 3.37 -25.63 18.61
CA LYS A 553 4.31 -26.77 18.74
C LYS A 553 3.61 -28.05 19.17
N GLN A 554 2.74 -28.01 20.17
CA GLN A 554 1.99 -29.19 20.60
C GLN A 554 1.10 -29.74 19.46
N THR A 555 0.50 -28.85 18.67
CA THR A 555 -0.30 -29.25 17.50
C THR A 555 0.58 -29.84 16.40
N ILE A 556 1.75 -29.23 16.12
CA ILE A 556 2.71 -29.74 15.15
C ILE A 556 3.29 -31.09 15.59
N GLU A 557 3.65 -31.25 16.87
CA GLU A 557 4.16 -32.51 17.44
C GLU A 557 3.07 -33.59 17.42
N ALA A 558 1.81 -33.25 17.74
CA ALA A 558 0.68 -34.17 17.63
C ALA A 558 0.45 -34.63 16.18
N LEU A 559 0.48 -33.69 15.23
CA LEU A 559 0.34 -34.01 13.80
C LEU A 559 1.54 -34.83 13.28
N GLN A 560 2.75 -34.58 13.76
CA GLN A 560 3.93 -35.37 13.43
C GLN A 560 3.85 -36.79 14.01
N ALA A 561 3.34 -36.95 15.23
CA ALA A 561 3.13 -38.26 15.83
C ALA A 561 2.04 -39.06 15.09
N GLU A 562 0.95 -38.41 14.67
CA GLU A 562 -0.07 -39.06 13.83
C GLU A 562 0.46 -39.42 12.44
N LEU A 563 1.26 -38.54 11.83
CA LEU A 563 1.91 -38.82 10.54
C LEU A 563 2.89 -40.00 10.65
N GLN A 564 3.65 -40.09 11.74
CA GLN A 564 4.55 -41.21 11.98
C GLN A 564 3.78 -42.51 12.20
N LYS A 565 2.70 -42.48 12.99
CA LYS A 565 1.82 -43.63 13.22
C LYS A 565 1.12 -44.10 11.95
N THR A 566 0.74 -43.20 11.05
CA THR A 566 0.15 -43.56 9.75
C THR A 566 1.19 -44.13 8.81
N LYS A 567 2.43 -43.63 8.80
CA LYS A 567 3.55 -44.24 8.06
C LYS A 567 3.87 -45.65 8.55
N GLU A 568 3.94 -45.87 9.86
CA GLU A 568 4.17 -47.20 10.44
C GLU A 568 3.04 -48.18 10.09
N ARG A 569 1.79 -47.72 10.11
CA ARG A 569 0.64 -48.53 9.65
C ARG A 569 0.71 -48.83 8.16
N LEU A 570 1.10 -47.87 7.33
CA LEU A 570 1.28 -48.08 5.90
C LEU A 570 2.38 -49.12 5.63
N GLN A 571 3.50 -49.01 6.34
CA GLN A 571 4.60 -49.96 6.26
C GLN A 571 4.18 -51.36 6.74
N ALA A 572 3.43 -51.48 7.82
CA ALA A 572 2.87 -52.75 8.27
C ALA A 572 1.91 -53.37 7.24
N VAL A 573 1.10 -52.55 6.55
CA VAL A 573 0.23 -53.02 5.46
C VAL A 573 1.05 -53.46 4.24
N GLU A 574 2.11 -52.74 3.89
CA GLU A 574 3.03 -53.15 2.83
C GLU A 574 3.78 -54.44 3.16
N GLU A 575 4.20 -54.62 4.42
CA GLU A 575 4.81 -55.85 4.91
C GLU A 575 3.82 -57.02 4.88
N LEU A 576 2.57 -56.82 5.31
CA LEU A 576 1.50 -57.82 5.20
C LEU A 576 1.18 -58.15 3.73
N LYS A 577 1.19 -57.17 2.83
CA LYS A 577 1.03 -57.38 1.38
C LYS A 577 2.20 -58.15 0.79
N SER A 578 3.43 -57.89 1.26
CA SER A 578 4.62 -58.65 0.86
C SER A 578 4.60 -60.09 1.37
N GLN A 579 4.02 -60.34 2.55
CA GLN A 579 3.80 -61.67 3.10
C GLN A 579 2.66 -62.41 2.39
N SER A 580 1.54 -61.74 2.06
CA SER A 580 0.46 -62.34 1.27
C SER A 580 0.88 -62.66 -0.16
N GLY A 581 1.83 -61.91 -0.72
CA GLY A 581 2.47 -62.21 -2.00
C GLY A 581 3.34 -63.49 -1.95
N LYS A 582 3.96 -63.80 -0.81
CA LYS A 582 4.73 -65.03 -0.60
C LYS A 582 3.86 -66.27 -0.36
N PHE A 583 2.65 -66.12 0.20
CA PHE A 583 1.68 -67.22 0.33
C PHE A 583 0.96 -67.58 -0.99
N ARG A 584 1.18 -66.82 -2.06
CA ARG A 584 0.59 -67.11 -3.39
C ARG A 584 1.53 -67.87 -4.34
N ILE A 585 2.69 -68.32 -3.86
CA ILE A 585 3.68 -69.11 -4.61
C ILE A 585 4.01 -70.42 -3.87
N PHE A 586 3.01 -71.05 -3.27
CA PHE A 586 3.04 -72.48 -2.92
C PHE A 586 1.79 -73.17 -3.43
#